data_AF-A0A3P3EBC7-F1
#
_entry.id   AF-A0A3P3EBC7-F1
#
_cell.length_a   1.000
_cell.length_b   1.000
_cell.length_c   1.000
_cell.angle_alpha   90.00
_cell.angle_beta   90.00
_cell.angle_gamma   90.00
#
_symmetry.space_group_name_H-M   'P 1'
#
loop_
_entity.id
_entity.type
_entity.pdbx_description
1 polymer ?
#
loop_
_entity_poly.entity_id
_entity_poly.type
_entity_poly.pdbx_seq_one_letter_code
_entity_poly.pdbx_strand_id
1 'polypeptide(L)' 'MFHLKRNVPSWERAVRLCLGIFAALGAFYFLPAGTLRMLGLAVAGMLAATAIVGFCPACAMLGRKAAGQAR' A
#
# COMPACT_ATOMS: atom_id res chain seq x y z
N MET A 1 -9.53 -15.25 -13.13
CA MET A 1 -8.69 -15.32 -11.92
C MET A 1 -7.46 -14.46 -12.15
N PHE A 2 -7.38 -13.27 -11.55
CA PHE A 2 -6.20 -12.40 -11.70
C PHE A 2 -5.05 -12.96 -10.86
N HIS A 3 -4.12 -13.67 -11.49
CA HIS A 3 -2.89 -14.13 -10.85
C HIS A 3 -1.89 -12.97 -10.73
N LEU A 4 -2.10 -12.08 -9.77
CA LEU A 4 -1.13 -11.02 -9.47
C LEU A 4 0.14 -11.66 -8.88
N LYS A 5 1.21 -11.72 -9.68
CA LYS A 5 2.53 -12.11 -9.18
C LYS A 5 3.01 -11.11 -8.14
N ARG A 6 3.52 -11.65 -7.05
CA ARG A 6 4.01 -10.91 -5.90
C ARG A 6 5.27 -10.13 -6.28
N ASN A 7 5.20 -8.80 -6.30
CA ASN A 7 6.31 -7.92 -6.71
C ASN A 7 7.05 -7.30 -5.51
N VAL A 8 6.32 -7.06 -4.41
CA VAL A 8 6.87 -6.33 -3.26
C VAL A 8 7.44 -7.32 -2.23
N PRO A 9 8.70 -7.18 -1.78
CA PRO A 9 9.28 -8.03 -0.72
C PRO A 9 8.60 -7.81 0.64
N SER A 10 8.85 -8.70 1.59
CA SER A 10 8.21 -8.67 2.93
C SER A 10 8.46 -7.36 3.68
N TRP A 11 9.69 -6.84 3.65
CA TRP A 11 10.05 -5.62 4.37
C TRP A 11 9.31 -4.38 3.84
N GLU A 12 9.21 -4.21 2.52
CA GLU A 12 8.47 -3.09 1.90
C GLU A 12 6.97 -3.14 2.22
N ARG A 13 6.40 -4.33 2.43
CA ARG A 13 5.01 -4.45 2.88
C ARG A 13 4.84 -3.99 4.30
N ALA A 14 5.75 -4.36 5.19
CA ALA A 14 5.71 -3.93 6.58
C ALA A 14 5.76 -2.40 6.65
N VAL A 15 6.69 -1.79 5.91
CA VAL A 15 6.81 -0.33 5.82
C VAL A 15 5.54 0.32 5.26
N ARG A 16 4.96 -0.21 4.17
CA ARG A 16 3.70 0.30 3.59
C ARG A 16 2.51 0.15 4.52
N LEU A 17 2.44 -0.94 5.27
CA LEU A 17 1.37 -1.17 6.24
C LEU A 17 1.48 -0.17 7.39
N CYS A 18 2.68 0.04 7.94
CA CYS A 18 2.93 1.07 8.94
C CYS A 18 2.57 2.46 8.43
N LEU A 19 3.04 2.84 7.23
CA LEU A 19 2.70 4.12 6.59
C LEU A 19 1.20 4.28 6.37
N GLY A 20 0.50 3.23 5.92
CA GLY A 20 -0.96 3.23 5.77
C GLY A 20 -1.66 3.48 7.09
N ILE A 21 -1.21 2.86 8.19
CA ILE A 21 -1.77 3.08 9.52
C ILE A 21 -1.52 4.52 9.99
N PHE A 22 -0.29 5.02 9.90
CA PHE A 22 0.03 6.39 10.29
C PHE A 22 -0.71 7.42 9.44
N ALA A 23 -0.86 7.19 8.13
CA ALA A 23 -1.63 8.04 7.25
C ALA A 23 -3.14 8.02 7.59
N ALA A 24 -3.69 6.85 7.94
CA ALA A 24 -5.08 6.72 8.35
C ALA A 24 -5.34 7.49 9.66
N LEU A 25 -4.46 7.31 10.66
CA LEU A 25 -4.53 8.05 11.93
C LEU A 25 -4.35 9.56 11.69
N GLY A 26 -3.37 9.96 10.88
CA GLY A 26 -3.15 11.36 10.51
C GLY A 26 -4.38 11.99 9.84
N ALA A 27 -4.97 11.31 8.87
CA ALA A 27 -6.21 11.74 8.23
C ALA A 27 -7.39 11.79 9.21
N PHE A 28 -7.45 10.87 10.18
CA PHE A 28 -8.53 10.83 11.15
C PHE A 28 -8.41 11.93 12.24
N TYR A 29 -7.21 12.32 12.64
CA TYR A 29 -7.03 13.30 13.72
C TYR A 29 -6.81 14.73 13.23
N PHE A 30 -6.13 14.92 12.09
CA PHE A 30 -5.67 16.25 11.66
C PHE A 30 -6.46 16.83 10.49
N LEU A 31 -7.20 16.01 9.72
CA LEU A 31 -7.99 16.52 8.59
C LEU A 31 -9.44 16.79 9.02
N PRO A 32 -10.03 17.92 8.57
CA PRO A 32 -11.43 18.22 8.81
C PRO A 32 -12.33 17.17 8.16
N ALA A 33 -13.50 16.94 8.76
CA ALA A 33 -14.50 16.06 8.20
C ALA A 33 -14.94 16.57 6.82
N GLY A 34 -14.96 15.68 5.82
CA GLY A 34 -15.30 16.02 4.44
C GLY A 34 -14.41 15.31 3.42
N THR A 35 -14.40 15.84 2.20
CA THR A 35 -13.70 15.25 1.05
C THR A 35 -12.22 15.02 1.31
N LEU A 36 -11.55 15.94 1.98
CA LEU A 36 -10.11 15.84 2.24
C LEU A 36 -9.78 14.64 3.14
N ARG A 37 -10.54 14.44 4.22
CA ARG A 37 -10.41 13.27 5.10
C ARG A 37 -10.73 11.96 4.38
N MET A 38 -11.77 11.93 3.54
CA MET A 38 -12.05 10.76 2.72
C MET A 38 -10.90 10.44 1.77
N LEU A 39 -10.31 11.44 1.12
CA LEU A 39 -9.13 11.26 0.28
C LEU A 39 -7.94 10.69 1.07
N GLY A 40 -7.67 11.25 2.25
CA GLY A 40 -6.60 10.77 3.13
C GLY A 40 -6.78 9.31 3.54
N LEU A 41 -8.01 8.94 3.92
CA LEU A 41 -8.36 7.54 4.24
C LEU A 41 -8.27 6.62 3.01
N ALA A 42 -8.65 7.09 1.83
CA ALA A 42 -8.54 6.32 0.60
C ALA A 42 -7.07 6.03 0.23
N VAL A 43 -6.19 7.02 0.36
CA VAL A 43 -4.75 6.85 0.14
C VAL A 43 -4.15 5.88 1.15
N ALA A 44 -4.50 6.02 2.44
CA ALA A 44 -4.09 5.11 3.49
C ALA A 44 -4.56 3.67 3.23
N GLY A 45 -5.81 3.51 2.81
CA GLY A 45 -6.39 2.23 2.43
C GLY A 45 -5.68 1.59 1.23
N MET A 46 -5.31 2.38 0.23
CA MET A 46 -4.57 1.89 -0.93
C MET A 46 -3.16 1.42 -0.55
N LEU A 47 -2.46 2.15 0.34
CA LEU A 47 -1.18 1.73 0.90
C LEU A 47 -1.28 0.38 1.61
N ALA A 48 -2.26 0.24 2.52
CA ALA A 48 -2.51 -1.00 3.25
C ALA A 48 -2.89 -2.16 2.31
N ALA A 49 -3.75 -1.91 1.31
CA ALA A 49 -4.15 -2.91 0.32
C ALA A 49 -2.93 -3.42 -0.48
N THR A 50 -2.01 -2.54 -0.90
CA THR A 50 -0.79 -2.96 -1.62
C THR A 50 0.17 -3.77 -0.73
N ALA A 51 0.19 -3.53 0.59
CA ALA A 51 0.97 -4.34 1.52
C ALA A 51 0.40 -5.75 1.69
N ILE A 52 -0.94 -5.87 1.82
CA ILE A 52 -1.65 -7.14 2.00
C ILE A 52 -1.56 -7.98 0.72
N VAL A 53 -2.03 -7.43 -0.42
CA VAL A 53 -2.00 -8.12 -1.72
C VAL A 53 -0.55 -8.37 -2.13
N GLY A 54 0.35 -7.43 -1.85
CA GLY A 54 1.74 -7.59 -2.18
C GLY A 54 2.13 -7.26 -3.59
N PHE A 55 1.27 -6.50 -4.24
CA PHE A 55 1.43 -6.03 -5.58
C PHE A 55 1.31 -4.52 -5.54
N CYS A 56 2.25 -3.85 -6.18
CA CYS A 56 2.22 -2.41 -6.37
C CYS A 56 2.31 -2.14 -7.87
N PRO A 57 1.29 -1.49 -8.47
CA PRO A 57 1.28 -1.22 -9.91
C PRO A 57 2.45 -0.35 -10.32
N ALA A 58 2.80 0.69 -9.55
CA ALA A 58 3.96 1.54 -9.82
C ALA A 58 5.28 0.74 -9.84
N CYS A 59 5.49 -0.15 -8.86
CA CYS A 59 6.68 -1.01 -8.86
C CYS A 59 6.67 -2.03 -10.00
N ALA A 60 5.49 -2.47 -10.45
CA ALA A 60 5.36 -3.40 -11.56
C ALA A 60 5.64 -2.73 -12.92
N MET A 61 5.20 -1.48 -13.11
CA MET A 61 5.53 -0.66 -14.29
C MET A 61 7.03 -0.40 -14.40
N LEU A 62 7.73 -0.30 -13.26
CA LEU A 62 9.20 -0.21 -13.19
C LEU A 62 9.91 -1.56 -13.40
N GLY A 63 9.19 -2.64 -13.72
CA GLY A 63 9.77 -3.95 -14.00
C GLY A 63 10.35 -4.67 -12.78
N ARG A 64 10.08 -4.20 -11.56
CA ARG A 64 10.54 -4.89 -10.34
C ARG A 64 9.90 -6.27 -10.25
N LYS A 65 10.64 -7.19 -9.62
CA LYS A 65 10.18 -8.53 -9.23
C LYS A 65 10.59 -8.75 -7.77
N ALA A 66 9.79 -9.46 -6.98
CA ALA A 66 10.13 -9.69 -5.57
C ALA A 66 11.41 -10.54 -5.46
N ALA A 67 12.45 -10.00 -4.80
CA ALA A 67 13.60 -10.78 -4.35
C ALA A 67 13.08 -11.82 -3.34
N GLY A 68 13.07 -13.09 -3.76
CA GLY A 68 12.44 -14.19 -3.03
C GLY A 68 11.54 -15.09 -3.88
N GLN A 69 11.24 -14.72 -5.13
CA GLN A 69 10.72 -15.67 -6.13
C GLN A 69 11.87 -16.53 -6.70
N ALA A 70 12.56 -17.26 -5.83
CA ALA A 70 13.30 -18.46 -6.17
C ALA A 70 12.38 -19.66 -5.91
N ARG A 71 11.35 -19.79 -6.76
CA ARG A 71 10.67 -21.04 -7.12
C ARG A 71 10.00 -20.83 -8.47
#